data_AF-A0A971Q6Y0-F1
#
_entry.id   AF-A0A971Q6Y0-F1
#
_cell.length_a   1.000
_cell.length_b   1.000
_cell.length_c   1.000
_cell.angle_alpha   90.00
_cell.angle_beta   90.00
_cell.angle_gamma   90.00
#
_symmetry.space_group_name_H-M   'P 1'
#
loop_
_entity.id
_entity.type
_entity.pdbx_description
1 polymer ?
#
loop_
_entity_poly.entity_id
_entity_poly.type
_entity_poly.pdbx_seq_one_letter_code
_entity_poly.pdbx_strand_id
1 'polypeptide(L)'
;AIEVEFEGPQGTERRLAFARFPDFGSMHGHDQAFEGLKVNLSADVEPISETPITVISGPDDRLAVRFRLAENDVRTRQIALNQVVETPWPALSLTVLQRFTHARVDRTVVPIEPPQSNRTPAVKVEVHSPHGSSQTWVRFGQQATVELDQQAYRLAFGRKELPLGAAVRLEKFQIGFYPGRQQPRSFESHLTVIDPVTERAQSKLISMNRPAAVGPYTLYQSSYNTDGQQTVSFLSVSWDPGKPVVFTGYILVTVGFVAVIATRAVNRRKRVAA
;
A
#
# COMPACT_ATOMS: atom_id res chain seq x y z
N ALA A 1 -19.79 4.63 14.57
CA ALA A 1 -18.35 4.87 14.76
C ALA A 1 -18.03 4.74 16.25
N ILE A 2 -16.79 4.42 16.60
CA ILE A 2 -16.32 4.40 17.99
C ILE A 2 -14.99 5.15 18.10
N GLU A 3 -14.72 5.70 19.27
CA GLU A 3 -13.40 6.18 19.64
C GLU A 3 -12.76 5.18 20.61
N VAL A 4 -11.53 4.77 20.31
CA VAL A 4 -10.73 3.85 21.11
C VAL A 4 -9.45 4.52 21.59
N GLU A 5 -9.04 4.19 22.81
CA GLU A 5 -7.75 4.59 23.38
C GLU A 5 -6.89 3.35 23.61
N PHE A 6 -5.63 3.45 23.18
CA PHE A 6 -4.56 2.48 23.39
C PHE A 6 -3.58 3.04 24.40
N GLU A 7 -3.16 2.21 25.34
CA GLU A 7 -2.11 2.53 26.30
C GLU A 7 -1.07 1.41 26.30
N GLY A 8 0.21 1.78 26.24
CA GLY A 8 1.32 0.85 26.28
C GLY A 8 2.68 1.53 26.45
N PRO A 9 3.81 0.79 26.33
CA PRO A 9 5.14 1.31 26.63
C PRO A 9 5.57 2.49 25.74
N GLN A 10 4.93 2.62 24.58
CA GLN A 10 5.17 3.67 23.58
C GLN A 10 4.36 4.95 23.86
N GLY A 11 3.46 4.93 24.85
CA GLY A 11 2.58 6.05 25.22
C GLY A 11 1.10 5.73 25.06
N THR A 12 0.28 6.78 25.00
CA THR A 12 -1.18 6.70 24.82
C THR A 12 -1.58 7.21 23.44
N GLU A 13 -2.45 6.49 22.73
CA GLU A 13 -2.93 6.87 21.40
C GLU A 13 -4.45 6.73 21.29
N ARG A 14 -5.15 7.74 20.74
CA ARG A 14 -6.60 7.69 20.46
C ARG A 14 -6.86 7.53 18.98
N ARG A 15 -7.81 6.66 18.61
CA ARG A 15 -8.21 6.41 17.22
C ARG A 15 -9.72 6.36 17.05
N LEU A 16 -10.21 6.89 15.93
CA LEU A 16 -11.59 6.76 15.49
C LEU A 16 -11.72 5.58 14.51
N ALA A 17 -12.62 4.64 14.80
CA ALA A 17 -12.94 3.53 13.93
C ALA A 17 -14.37 3.64 13.37
N PHE A 18 -14.51 3.51 12.05
CA PHE A 18 -15.78 3.58 11.34
C PHE A 18 -16.13 2.23 10.73
N ALA A 19 -17.42 1.88 10.76
CA ALA A 19 -17.87 0.60 10.21
C ALA A 19 -17.77 0.51 8.69
N ARG A 20 -18.09 1.60 7.98
CA ARG A 20 -17.98 1.65 6.51
C ARG A 20 -16.61 2.11 6.00
N PHE A 21 -15.72 2.57 6.89
CA PHE A 21 -14.41 3.12 6.51
C PHE A 21 -13.34 2.76 7.57
N PRO A 22 -13.01 1.46 7.72
CA PRO A 22 -12.13 0.99 8.78
C PRO A 22 -10.70 1.57 8.70
N ASP A 23 -10.21 1.89 7.50
CA ASP A 23 -8.87 2.44 7.28
C ASP A 23 -8.79 3.97 7.37
N PHE A 24 -9.86 4.67 7.74
CA PHE A 24 -9.87 6.13 7.74
C PHE A 24 -8.80 6.74 8.67
N GLY A 25 -8.58 6.14 9.84
CA GLY A 25 -7.62 6.62 10.83
C GLY A 25 -6.15 6.45 10.43
N SER A 26 -5.84 5.52 9.51
CA SER A 26 -4.47 5.25 9.04
C SER A 26 -4.09 6.01 7.77
N MET A 27 -5.04 6.70 7.12
CA MET A 27 -4.83 7.42 5.85
C MET A 27 -4.14 8.79 5.99
N HIS A 28 -3.90 9.28 7.20
CA HIS A 28 -3.18 10.53 7.44
C HIS A 28 -1.93 10.19 8.24
N GLY A 29 -0.76 10.50 7.67
CA GLY A 29 0.57 10.18 8.20
C GLY A 29 0.90 10.90 9.51
N HIS A 30 0.06 10.71 10.52
CA HIS A 30 0.40 10.93 11.90
C HIS A 30 1.37 9.84 12.34
N ASP A 31 2.40 10.24 13.08
CA ASP A 31 3.24 9.30 13.82
C ASP A 31 2.34 8.52 14.78
N GLN A 32 2.04 7.27 14.41
CA GLN A 32 1.27 6.36 15.26
C GLN A 32 2.22 5.79 16.30
N ALA A 33 1.89 5.94 17.59
CA ALA A 33 2.67 5.34 18.67
C ALA A 33 2.68 3.80 18.55
N PHE A 34 1.61 3.23 17.98
CA PHE A 34 1.48 1.80 17.68
C PHE A 34 1.42 1.54 16.17
N GLU A 35 2.57 1.50 15.49
CA GLU A 35 2.68 1.17 14.06
C GLU A 35 2.15 -0.25 13.76
N GLY A 36 1.35 -0.39 12.69
CA GLY A 36 0.82 -1.68 12.21
C GLY A 36 -0.42 -2.19 12.94
N LEU A 37 -0.82 -1.57 14.06
CA LEU A 37 -2.06 -1.90 14.76
C LEU A 37 -3.27 -1.46 13.92
N LYS A 38 -4.12 -2.40 13.48
CA LYS A 38 -5.35 -2.09 12.72
C LYS A 38 -6.58 -2.29 13.60
N VAL A 39 -7.49 -1.32 13.57
CA VAL A 39 -8.73 -1.30 14.37
C VAL A 39 -9.92 -1.26 13.43
N ASN A 40 -10.82 -2.23 13.55
CA ASN A 40 -12.05 -2.27 12.77
C ASN A 40 -13.27 -2.25 13.70
N LEU A 41 -14.27 -1.44 13.34
CA LEU A 41 -15.60 -1.47 13.95
C LEU A 41 -16.51 -2.26 13.01
N SER A 42 -17.05 -3.40 13.42
CA SER A 42 -18.01 -4.13 12.59
C SER A 42 -19.43 -3.86 13.09
N ALA A 43 -20.24 -3.22 12.25
CA ALA A 43 -21.69 -3.08 12.40
C ALA A 43 -22.30 -3.52 11.07
N ASP A 44 -23.21 -4.50 11.12
CA ASP A 44 -23.70 -5.36 10.02
C ASP A 44 -23.38 -4.94 8.56
N VAL A 45 -22.84 -5.94 7.85
CA VAL A 45 -22.49 -6.02 6.40
C VAL A 45 -21.04 -5.63 6.04
N GLU A 46 -20.11 -6.55 6.30
CA GLU A 46 -18.98 -7.01 5.43
C GLU A 46 -18.22 -8.14 6.17
N PRO A 47 -17.55 -9.09 5.48
CA PRO A 47 -16.83 -10.16 6.15
C PRO A 47 -15.77 -9.56 7.08
N ILE A 48 -15.74 -10.06 8.32
CA ILE A 48 -14.99 -9.47 9.40
C ILE A 48 -13.48 -9.51 9.07
N SER A 49 -12.95 -8.34 8.73
CA SER A 49 -11.54 -8.08 8.39
C SER A 49 -10.54 -8.88 9.24
N GLU A 50 -9.41 -9.26 8.64
CA GLU A 50 -8.24 -9.93 9.25
C GLU A 50 -7.59 -9.14 10.40
N THR A 51 -8.11 -7.96 10.74
CA THR A 51 -7.60 -7.10 11.81
C THR A 51 -7.44 -7.81 13.17
N PRO A 52 -6.34 -7.56 13.90
CA PRO A 52 -6.07 -8.17 15.20
C PRO A 52 -7.07 -7.80 16.30
N ILE A 53 -7.62 -6.58 16.27
CA ILE A 53 -8.62 -6.10 17.24
C ILE A 53 -9.87 -5.66 16.50
N THR A 54 -11.01 -6.26 16.86
CA THR A 54 -12.33 -5.89 16.33
C THR A 54 -13.26 -5.53 17.47
N VAL A 55 -13.81 -4.32 17.45
CA VAL A 55 -14.90 -3.96 18.36
C VAL A 55 -16.22 -4.27 17.67
N ILE A 56 -17.02 -5.10 18.33
CA ILE A 56 -18.30 -5.63 17.85
C ILE A 56 -19.41 -4.91 18.60
N SER A 57 -20.36 -4.37 17.85
CA SER A 57 -21.62 -3.87 18.38
C SER A 57 -22.69 -4.93 18.15
N GLY A 58 -23.12 -5.60 19.22
CA GLY A 58 -24.17 -6.60 19.16
C GLY A 58 -25.59 -6.03 19.33
N PRO A 59 -26.61 -6.89 19.36
CA PRO A 59 -27.98 -6.51 19.73
C PRO A 59 -28.04 -5.86 21.12
N ASP A 60 -29.03 -5.00 21.34
CA ASP A 60 -29.27 -4.29 22.61
C ASP A 60 -28.08 -3.46 23.11
N ASP A 61 -27.34 -2.87 22.16
CA ASP A 61 -26.21 -1.98 22.43
C ASP A 61 -25.03 -2.59 23.19
N ARG A 62 -24.98 -3.92 23.28
CA ARG A 62 -23.87 -4.63 23.93
C ARG A 62 -22.61 -4.54 23.08
N LEU A 63 -21.52 -4.10 23.72
CA LEU A 63 -20.21 -4.06 23.11
C LEU A 63 -19.40 -5.30 23.49
N ALA A 64 -18.69 -5.83 22.51
CA ALA A 64 -17.68 -6.85 22.71
C ALA A 64 -16.42 -6.49 21.94
N VAL A 65 -15.28 -6.96 22.41
CA VAL A 65 -14.01 -6.86 21.70
C VAL A 65 -13.55 -8.26 21.40
N ARG A 66 -13.21 -8.48 20.14
CA ARG A 66 -12.62 -9.72 19.64
C ARG A 66 -11.16 -9.47 19.30
N PHE A 67 -10.30 -10.24 19.93
CA PHE A 67 -8.87 -10.29 19.69
C PHE A 67 -8.54 -11.52 18.86
N ARG A 68 -7.81 -11.35 17.75
CA ARG A 68 -7.33 -12.44 16.90
C ARG A 68 -5.81 -12.46 16.96
N LEU A 69 -5.23 -13.50 17.58
CA LEU A 69 -3.78 -13.68 17.65
C LEU A 69 -3.25 -14.50 16.47
N ALA A 70 -4.06 -15.46 16.00
CA ALA A 70 -3.81 -16.31 14.84
C ALA A 70 -5.16 -16.71 14.21
N GLU A 71 -5.14 -17.36 13.04
CA GLU A 71 -6.36 -17.75 12.30
C GLU A 71 -7.38 -18.52 13.17
N ASN A 72 -6.89 -19.39 14.07
CA ASN A 72 -7.72 -20.19 14.98
C ASN A 72 -7.67 -19.75 16.45
N ASP A 73 -6.94 -18.69 16.80
CA ASP A 73 -6.91 -18.14 18.18
C ASP A 73 -7.66 -16.81 18.22
N VAL A 74 -8.95 -16.92 18.56
CA VAL A 74 -9.87 -15.80 18.68
C VAL A 74 -10.41 -15.74 20.09
N ARG A 75 -10.22 -14.61 20.76
CA ARG A 75 -10.71 -14.35 22.12
C ARG A 75 -11.70 -13.21 22.09
N THR A 76 -12.90 -13.43 22.60
CA THR A 76 -13.92 -12.37 22.69
C THR A 76 -14.18 -12.04 24.15
N ARG A 77 -14.26 -10.74 24.46
CA ARG A 77 -14.62 -10.22 25.80
C ARG A 77 -15.76 -9.23 25.65
N GLN A 78 -16.75 -9.30 26.54
CA GLN A 78 -17.73 -8.23 26.65
C GLN A 78 -17.11 -7.03 27.37
N ILE A 79 -17.49 -5.83 26.94
CA ILE A 79 -16.90 -4.59 27.43
C ILE A 79 -17.98 -3.52 27.61
N ALA A 80 -17.78 -2.63 28.58
CA ALA A 80 -18.54 -1.39 28.71
C ALA A 80 -17.71 -0.20 28.22
N LEU A 81 -18.38 0.94 27.99
CA LEU A 81 -17.68 2.20 27.73
C LEU A 81 -16.82 2.57 28.94
N ASN A 82 -15.65 3.14 28.69
CA ASN A 82 -14.64 3.53 29.68
C ASN A 82 -14.10 2.38 30.55
N GLN A 83 -14.35 1.13 30.17
CA GLN A 83 -13.76 -0.04 30.82
C GLN A 83 -12.43 -0.38 30.15
N VAL A 84 -11.37 -0.44 30.94
CA VAL A 84 -10.05 -0.91 30.49
C VAL A 84 -10.09 -2.41 30.29
N VAL A 85 -9.64 -2.86 29.12
CA VAL A 85 -9.60 -4.27 28.74
C VAL A 85 -8.17 -4.63 28.40
N GLU A 86 -7.59 -5.55 29.17
CA GLU A 86 -6.29 -6.12 28.83
C GLU A 86 -6.36 -6.84 27.49
N THR A 87 -5.45 -6.50 26.58
CA THR A 87 -5.32 -7.20 25.32
C THR A 87 -4.42 -8.44 25.48
N PRO A 88 -4.48 -9.40 24.55
CA PRO A 88 -3.56 -10.53 24.55
C PRO A 88 -2.10 -10.17 24.23
N TRP A 89 -1.82 -8.95 23.75
CA TRP A 89 -0.47 -8.45 23.56
C TRP A 89 0.06 -7.86 24.87
N PRO A 90 1.23 -8.31 25.35
CA PRO A 90 1.79 -7.82 26.61
C PRO A 90 1.91 -6.29 26.63
N ALA A 91 1.53 -5.68 27.75
CA ALA A 91 1.58 -4.25 27.99
C ALA A 91 0.72 -3.37 27.05
N LEU A 92 -0.26 -3.94 26.33
CA LEU A 92 -1.24 -3.18 25.58
C LEU A 92 -2.63 -3.34 26.21
N SER A 93 -3.27 -2.23 26.53
CA SER A 93 -4.68 -2.18 26.96
C SER A 93 -5.54 -1.44 25.93
N LEU A 94 -6.83 -1.74 25.92
CA LEU A 94 -7.84 -1.11 25.06
C LEU A 94 -8.98 -0.57 25.93
N THR A 95 -9.38 0.66 25.67
CA THR A 95 -10.60 1.25 26.25
C THR A 95 -11.48 1.77 25.11
N VAL A 96 -12.76 1.43 25.12
CA VAL A 96 -13.75 2.07 24.23
C VAL A 96 -14.33 3.26 24.97
N LEU A 97 -14.02 4.47 24.51
CA LEU A 97 -14.39 5.70 25.21
C LEU A 97 -15.84 6.10 24.91
N GLN A 98 -16.18 6.09 23.61
CA GLN A 98 -17.46 6.59 23.13
C GLN A 98 -17.96 5.79 21.93
N ARG A 99 -19.28 5.75 21.79
CA ARG A 99 -19.98 5.15 20.66
C ARG A 99 -20.95 6.15 20.05
N PHE A 100 -20.89 6.27 18.74
CA PHE A 100 -21.80 7.11 17.96
C PHE A 100 -22.70 6.23 17.10
N THR A 101 -24.00 6.18 17.43
CA THR A 101 -25.03 5.42 16.71
C THR A 101 -25.44 6.10 15.40
N HIS A 102 -25.36 7.43 15.34
CA HIS A 102 -25.73 8.24 14.18
C HIS A 102 -24.59 9.18 13.76
N ALA A 103 -23.37 8.65 13.68
CA ALA A 103 -22.21 9.44 13.28
C ALA A 103 -22.29 9.79 11.79
N ARG A 104 -22.00 11.05 11.44
CA ARG A 104 -21.68 11.45 10.07
C ARG A 104 -20.22 11.89 10.00
N VAL A 105 -19.53 11.53 8.93
CA VAL A 105 -18.20 12.06 8.64
C VAL A 105 -18.38 13.31 7.82
N ASP A 106 -17.99 14.45 8.39
CA ASP A 106 -17.88 15.70 7.65
C ASP A 106 -16.41 15.94 7.30
N ARG A 107 -16.14 16.35 6.07
CA ARG A 107 -14.78 16.59 5.57
C ARG A 107 -14.76 17.97 4.92
N THR A 108 -13.93 18.84 5.46
CA THR A 108 -13.70 20.16 4.91
C THR A 108 -12.32 20.22 4.25
N VAL A 109 -12.28 20.73 3.01
CA VAL A 109 -11.04 21.05 2.31
C VAL A 109 -10.88 22.56 2.35
N VAL A 110 -9.78 23.03 2.95
CA VAL A 110 -9.48 24.45 3.10
C VAL A 110 -8.24 24.77 2.27
N PRO A 111 -8.27 25.80 1.40
CA PRO A 111 -7.08 26.26 0.70
C PRO A 111 -6.05 26.78 1.71
N ILE A 112 -4.78 26.41 1.52
CA ILE A 112 -3.67 26.89 2.35
C ILE A 112 -2.83 27.84 1.51
N GLU A 113 -2.60 29.05 2.03
CA GLU A 113 -1.75 30.06 1.43
C GLU A 113 -0.57 30.39 2.36
N PRO A 114 0.69 30.32 1.89
CA PRO A 114 1.11 29.89 0.55
C PRO A 114 1.00 28.36 0.33
N PRO A 115 1.00 27.87 -0.92
CA PRO A 115 0.97 26.44 -1.22
C PRO A 115 2.14 25.70 -0.54
N GLN A 116 1.82 24.60 0.16
CA GLN A 116 2.80 23.75 0.82
C GLN A 116 3.00 22.45 0.03
N SER A 117 4.26 22.09 -0.26
CA SER A 117 4.60 20.89 -1.03
C SER A 117 4.41 19.57 -0.26
N ASN A 118 4.31 19.62 1.06
CA ASN A 118 4.12 18.46 1.93
C ASN A 118 2.64 18.10 2.19
N ARG A 119 1.70 18.72 1.45
CA ARG A 119 0.25 18.47 1.60
C ARG A 119 -0.30 17.70 0.41
N THR A 120 -1.34 16.91 0.67
CA THR A 120 -2.08 16.22 -0.40
C THR A 120 -2.88 17.24 -1.22
N PRO A 121 -2.64 17.37 -2.53
CA PRO A 121 -3.40 18.31 -3.34
C PRO A 121 -4.85 17.84 -3.51
N ALA A 122 -5.75 18.78 -3.82
CA ALA A 122 -7.15 18.51 -4.11
C ALA A 122 -7.65 19.46 -5.20
N VAL A 123 -8.66 19.03 -5.95
CA VAL A 123 -9.33 19.84 -6.97
C VAL A 123 -10.81 19.98 -6.63
N LYS A 124 -11.37 21.17 -6.84
CA LYS A 124 -12.81 21.39 -6.77
C LYS A 124 -13.39 21.09 -8.14
N VAL A 125 -14.33 20.15 -8.21
CA VAL A 125 -14.97 19.73 -9.46
C VAL A 125 -16.44 20.08 -9.40
N GLU A 126 -16.92 20.69 -10.49
CA GLU A 126 -18.35 20.89 -10.74
C GLU A 126 -18.79 19.96 -11.86
N VAL A 127 -19.84 19.18 -11.59
CA VAL A 127 -20.45 18.27 -12.56
C VAL A 127 -21.80 18.86 -12.96
N HIS A 128 -22.03 18.99 -14.27
CA HIS A 128 -23.26 19.52 -14.83
C HIS A 128 -24.09 18.41 -15.48
N SER A 129 -25.40 18.51 -15.34
CA SER A 129 -26.39 17.73 -16.08
C SER A 129 -27.47 18.66 -16.64
N PRO A 130 -28.36 18.16 -17.51
CA PRO A 130 -29.49 18.94 -18.00
C PRO A 130 -30.44 19.46 -16.89
N HIS A 131 -30.42 18.85 -15.71
CA HIS A 131 -31.32 19.18 -14.60
C HIS A 131 -30.64 19.93 -13.44
N GLY A 132 -29.32 20.12 -13.48
CA GLY A 132 -28.60 20.91 -12.47
C GLY A 132 -27.09 20.76 -12.49
N SER A 133 -26.41 21.32 -11.50
CA SER A 133 -25.00 21.05 -11.24
C SER A 133 -24.76 20.67 -9.78
N SER A 134 -23.67 19.94 -9.54
CA SER A 134 -23.24 19.57 -8.20
C SER A 134 -21.72 19.72 -8.08
N GLN A 135 -21.25 20.22 -6.94
CA GLN A 135 -19.85 20.50 -6.69
C GLN A 135 -19.30 19.60 -5.59
N THR A 136 -18.07 19.11 -5.77
CA THR A 136 -17.37 18.34 -4.74
C THR A 136 -15.86 18.54 -4.79
N TRP A 137 -15.18 18.25 -3.68
CA TRP A 137 -13.73 18.23 -3.62
C TRP A 137 -13.21 16.82 -3.88
N VAL A 138 -12.22 16.70 -4.78
CA VAL A 138 -11.55 15.45 -5.11
C VAL A 138 -10.09 15.54 -4.69
N ARG A 139 -9.70 14.79 -3.66
CA ARG A 139 -8.31 14.75 -3.17
C ARG A 139 -7.47 13.84 -4.07
N PHE A 140 -6.19 14.16 -4.19
CA PHE A 140 -5.26 13.35 -4.95
C PHE A 140 -5.14 11.94 -4.37
N GLY A 141 -5.31 10.93 -5.22
CA GLY A 141 -5.30 9.52 -4.84
C GLY A 141 -6.58 9.03 -4.14
N GLN A 142 -7.62 9.87 -4.04
CA GLN A 142 -8.91 9.48 -3.48
C GLN A 142 -10.02 9.63 -4.52
N GLN A 143 -11.07 8.82 -4.37
CA GLN A 143 -12.30 8.96 -5.13
C GLN A 143 -13.30 9.82 -4.34
N ALA A 144 -14.03 10.66 -5.05
CA ALA A 144 -15.20 11.36 -4.55
C ALA A 144 -16.42 10.92 -5.35
N THR A 145 -17.55 10.73 -4.67
CA THR A 145 -18.82 10.47 -5.34
C THR A 145 -19.64 11.75 -5.35
N VAL A 146 -20.24 12.06 -6.49
CA VAL A 146 -21.23 13.11 -6.63
C VAL A 146 -22.52 12.50 -7.15
N GLU A 147 -23.63 12.75 -6.45
CA GLU A 147 -24.96 12.34 -6.89
C GLU A 147 -25.59 13.48 -7.70
N LEU A 148 -26.05 13.15 -8.90
CA LEU A 148 -26.72 14.07 -9.81
C LEU A 148 -27.72 13.25 -10.63
N ASP A 149 -28.98 13.71 -10.71
CA ASP A 149 -30.06 13.06 -11.45
C ASP A 149 -30.28 11.58 -11.10
N GLN A 150 -30.24 11.24 -9.80
CA GLN A 150 -30.35 9.86 -9.29
C GLN A 150 -29.22 8.92 -9.79
N GLN A 151 -28.17 9.47 -10.40
CA GLN A 151 -26.95 8.75 -10.77
C GLN A 151 -25.78 9.17 -9.87
N ALA A 152 -24.95 8.20 -9.51
CA ALA A 152 -23.73 8.44 -8.74
C ALA A 152 -22.52 8.44 -9.67
N TYR A 153 -21.87 9.60 -9.81
CA TYR A 153 -20.64 9.74 -10.57
C TYR A 153 -19.44 9.63 -9.63
N ARG A 154 -18.48 8.76 -9.98
CA ARG A 154 -17.21 8.65 -9.27
C ARG A 154 -16.16 9.50 -9.97
N LEU A 155 -15.61 10.45 -9.23
CA LEU A 155 -14.57 11.35 -9.66
C LEU A 155 -13.26 10.93 -8.99
N ALA A 156 -12.17 10.91 -9.76
CA ALA A 156 -10.84 10.63 -9.26
C ALA A 156 -9.88 11.72 -9.71
N PHE A 157 -9.02 12.15 -8.79
CA PHE A 157 -7.91 13.05 -9.09
C PHE A 157 -6.62 12.30 -8.79
N GLY A 158 -5.79 12.09 -9.80
CA GLY A 158 -4.62 11.23 -9.66
C GLY A 158 -3.68 11.33 -10.84
N ARG A 159 -2.69 10.44 -10.86
CA ARG A 159 -1.79 10.30 -12.01
C ARG A 159 -2.57 9.69 -13.16
N LYS A 160 -2.18 10.04 -14.39
CA LYS A 160 -2.68 9.36 -15.58
C LYS A 160 -2.38 7.86 -15.47
N GLU A 161 -3.43 7.05 -15.51
CA GLU A 161 -3.30 5.61 -15.63
C GLU A 161 -3.01 5.25 -17.08
N LEU A 162 -1.99 4.42 -17.29
CA LEU A 162 -1.61 3.91 -18.60
C LEU A 162 -1.82 2.39 -18.58
N PRO A 163 -2.56 1.83 -19.55
CA PRO A 163 -2.72 0.39 -19.62
C PRO A 163 -1.37 -0.27 -19.86
N LEU A 164 -1.07 -1.31 -19.09
CA LEU A 164 0.17 -2.08 -19.24
C LEU A 164 0.24 -2.82 -20.59
N GLY A 165 -0.93 -3.13 -21.19
CA GLY A 165 -1.03 -3.90 -22.42
C GLY A 165 -0.86 -5.42 -22.22
N ALA A 166 -0.79 -5.88 -20.97
CA ALA A 166 -0.78 -7.29 -20.59
C ALA A 166 -1.52 -7.47 -19.26
N ALA A 167 -2.19 -8.61 -19.08
CA ALA A 167 -2.69 -9.01 -17.78
C ALA A 167 -1.58 -9.75 -17.01
N VAL A 168 -1.41 -9.44 -15.73
CA VAL A 168 -0.38 -10.05 -14.89
C VAL A 168 -1.08 -10.73 -13.71
N ARG A 169 -0.84 -12.03 -13.56
CA ARG A 169 -1.36 -12.83 -12.45
C ARG A 169 -0.21 -13.33 -11.60
N LEU A 170 -0.30 -13.14 -10.28
CA LEU A 170 0.60 -13.78 -9.32
C LEU A 170 0.14 -15.23 -9.10
N GLU A 171 0.96 -16.19 -9.51
CA GLU A 171 0.69 -17.62 -9.31
C GLU A 171 1.16 -18.08 -7.92
N LYS A 172 2.35 -17.64 -7.54
CA LYS A 172 2.98 -18.04 -6.28
C LYS A 172 3.97 -16.99 -5.84
N PHE A 173 3.97 -16.70 -4.54
CA PHE A 173 5.01 -15.93 -3.90
C PHE A 173 5.78 -16.82 -2.93
N GLN A 174 7.11 -16.69 -2.90
CA GLN A 174 7.97 -17.46 -2.01
C GLN A 174 8.92 -16.52 -1.27
N ILE A 175 9.09 -16.75 0.03
CA ILE A 175 10.09 -16.06 0.85
C ILE A 175 11.11 -17.11 1.32
N GLY A 176 12.38 -16.92 0.96
CA GLY A 176 13.49 -17.67 1.55
C GLY A 176 13.98 -16.95 2.80
N PHE A 177 14.20 -17.67 3.90
CA PHE A 177 14.71 -17.11 5.16
C PHE A 177 16.16 -17.54 5.41
N TYR A 178 16.88 -16.79 6.25
CA TYR A 178 18.17 -17.24 6.76
C TYR A 178 17.98 -18.44 7.71
N PRO A 179 18.83 -19.47 7.65
CA PRO A 179 18.76 -20.59 8.60
C PRO A 179 18.77 -20.09 10.05
N GLY A 180 17.78 -20.52 10.84
CA GLY A 180 17.66 -20.16 12.25
C GLY A 180 17.22 -18.71 12.52
N ARG A 181 16.82 -17.93 11.51
CA ARG A 181 16.25 -16.58 11.70
C ARG A 181 14.98 -16.40 10.89
N GLN A 182 14.03 -15.61 11.41
CA GLN A 182 12.85 -15.16 10.66
C GLN A 182 13.15 -13.98 9.73
N GLN A 183 14.43 -13.73 9.42
CA GLN A 183 14.83 -12.66 8.51
C GLN A 183 14.73 -13.14 7.06
N PRO A 184 13.97 -12.43 6.19
CA PRO A 184 13.91 -12.71 4.77
C PRO A 184 15.29 -12.59 4.12
N ARG A 185 15.70 -13.62 3.39
CA ARG A 185 16.90 -13.71 2.57
C ARG A 185 16.60 -13.45 1.10
N SER A 186 15.47 -13.95 0.62
CA SER A 186 15.03 -13.78 -0.77
C SER A 186 13.51 -13.74 -0.85
N PHE A 187 13.01 -13.10 -1.89
CA PHE A 187 11.61 -13.14 -2.28
C PHE A 187 11.52 -13.43 -3.77
N GLU A 188 10.51 -14.21 -4.14
CA GLU A 188 10.29 -14.66 -5.51
C GLU A 188 8.80 -14.59 -5.85
N SER A 189 8.47 -13.85 -6.90
CA SER A 189 7.13 -13.77 -7.48
C SER A 189 7.10 -14.55 -8.78
N HIS A 190 6.35 -15.65 -8.80
CA HIS A 190 6.00 -16.39 -10.01
C HIS A 190 4.76 -15.75 -10.62
N LEU A 191 4.93 -15.18 -11.80
CA LEU A 191 3.89 -14.45 -12.52
C LEU A 191 3.53 -15.17 -13.81
N THR A 192 2.26 -15.13 -14.16
CA THR A 192 1.79 -15.40 -15.52
C THR A 192 1.42 -14.08 -16.17
N VAL A 193 2.05 -13.80 -17.30
CA VAL A 193 1.79 -12.63 -18.13
C VAL A 193 0.98 -13.07 -19.33
N ILE A 194 -0.22 -12.53 -19.49
CA ILE A 194 -1.18 -12.89 -20.53
C ILE A 194 -1.32 -11.72 -21.49
N ASP A 195 -1.01 -11.97 -22.75
CA ASP A 195 -1.27 -11.02 -23.82
C ASP A 195 -2.78 -11.02 -24.14
N PRO A 196 -3.48 -9.88 -24.00
CA PRO A 196 -4.92 -9.82 -24.22
C PRO A 196 -5.33 -10.01 -25.69
N VAL A 197 -4.42 -9.82 -26.64
CA VAL A 197 -4.69 -9.97 -28.09
C VAL A 197 -4.44 -11.40 -28.55
N THR A 198 -3.34 -12.00 -28.10
CA THR A 198 -2.94 -13.35 -28.55
C THR A 198 -3.33 -14.46 -27.58
N GLU A 199 -3.86 -14.11 -26.41
CA GLU A 199 -4.17 -14.99 -25.27
C GLU A 199 -2.99 -15.86 -24.80
N ARG A 200 -1.77 -15.55 -25.25
CA ARG A 200 -0.57 -16.30 -24.89
C ARG A 200 -0.19 -15.98 -23.46
N ALA A 201 -0.11 -17.03 -22.64
CA ALA A 201 0.38 -16.97 -21.28
C ALA A 201 1.89 -17.27 -21.24
N GLN A 202 2.66 -16.39 -20.60
CA GLN A 202 4.09 -16.57 -20.35
C GLN A 202 4.37 -16.60 -18.86
N SER A 203 5.05 -17.65 -18.40
CA SER A 203 5.55 -17.70 -17.02
C SER A 203 6.80 -16.82 -16.89
N LYS A 204 6.80 -15.95 -15.88
CA LYS A 204 7.90 -15.04 -15.54
C LYS A 204 8.21 -15.18 -14.05
N LEU A 205 9.50 -15.17 -13.73
CA LEU A 205 9.97 -15.14 -12.34
C LEU A 205 10.58 -13.76 -12.08
N ILE A 206 10.10 -13.08 -11.04
CA ILE A 206 10.74 -11.88 -10.50
C ILE A 206 11.35 -12.26 -9.15
N SER A 207 12.64 -11.98 -8.98
CA SER A 207 13.33 -12.17 -7.70
C SER A 207 14.34 -11.05 -7.45
N MET A 208 15.01 -11.07 -6.29
CA MET A 208 16.06 -10.10 -5.98
C MET A 208 17.09 -10.05 -7.12
N ASN A 209 17.29 -8.86 -7.68
CA ASN A 209 18.20 -8.60 -8.81
C ASN A 209 17.83 -9.32 -10.13
N ARG A 210 16.62 -9.88 -10.24
CA ARG A 210 16.09 -10.45 -11.49
C ARG A 210 14.72 -9.85 -11.80
N PRO A 211 14.69 -8.67 -12.45
CA PRO A 211 13.44 -8.11 -12.96
C PRO A 211 12.94 -8.91 -14.17
N ALA A 212 11.64 -8.83 -14.45
CA ALA A 212 11.03 -9.47 -15.62
C ALA A 212 10.62 -8.44 -16.67
N ALA A 213 10.94 -8.71 -17.93
CA ALA A 213 10.47 -7.89 -19.05
C ALA A 213 9.06 -8.31 -19.49
N VAL A 214 8.18 -7.33 -19.68
CA VAL A 214 6.81 -7.45 -20.17
C VAL A 214 6.57 -6.39 -21.23
N GLY A 215 6.64 -6.78 -22.51
CA GLY A 215 6.61 -5.84 -23.62
C GLY A 215 7.75 -4.81 -23.50
N PRO A 216 7.46 -3.50 -23.58
CA PRO A 216 8.46 -2.46 -23.40
C PRO A 216 8.81 -2.19 -21.91
N TYR A 217 8.05 -2.77 -20.98
CA TYR A 217 8.18 -2.51 -19.55
C TYR A 217 9.09 -3.52 -18.87
N THR A 218 9.74 -3.06 -17.80
CA THR A 218 10.47 -3.91 -16.85
C THR A 218 9.76 -3.86 -15.51
N LEU A 219 9.39 -5.04 -15.01
CA LEU A 219 8.75 -5.23 -13.71
C LEU A 219 9.81 -5.55 -12.66
N TYR A 220 9.75 -4.84 -11.54
CA TYR A 220 10.62 -5.02 -10.37
C TYR A 220 9.78 -5.34 -9.15
N GLN A 221 10.24 -6.25 -8.31
CA GLN A 221 9.64 -6.40 -6.99
C GLN A 221 9.95 -5.17 -6.14
N SER A 222 8.93 -4.46 -5.66
CA SER A 222 9.11 -3.31 -4.77
C SER A 222 8.88 -3.66 -3.30
N SER A 223 7.85 -4.46 -3.02
CA SER A 223 7.51 -4.90 -1.66
C SER A 223 6.56 -6.10 -1.73
N TYR A 224 6.20 -6.65 -0.59
CA TYR A 224 5.22 -7.73 -0.49
C TYR A 224 4.44 -7.59 0.82
N ASN A 225 3.26 -8.19 0.87
CA ASN A 225 2.52 -8.41 2.11
C ASN A 225 2.12 -9.88 2.18
N THR A 226 2.27 -10.46 3.36
CA THR A 226 1.86 -11.83 3.69
C THR A 226 1.04 -11.82 4.98
N ASP A 227 0.08 -10.91 5.09
CA ASP A 227 -1.00 -11.01 6.07
C ASP A 227 -1.78 -12.30 5.73
N GLY A 228 -1.82 -13.23 6.68
CA GLY A 228 -1.93 -14.68 6.47
C GLY A 228 -3.06 -15.24 5.59
N GLN A 229 -4.02 -14.46 5.09
CA GLN A 229 -5.00 -14.97 4.12
C GLN A 229 -4.72 -14.59 2.66
N GLN A 230 -3.89 -13.57 2.37
CA GLN A 230 -3.55 -13.22 0.99
C GLN A 230 -2.10 -12.78 0.87
N THR A 231 -1.36 -13.47 0.00
CA THR A 231 -0.02 -13.04 -0.37
C THR A 231 -0.10 -12.05 -1.52
N VAL A 232 0.28 -10.81 -1.23
CA VAL A 232 0.29 -9.71 -2.19
C VAL A 232 1.73 -9.38 -2.56
N SER A 233 1.97 -9.27 -3.86
CA SER A 233 3.24 -8.83 -4.41
C SER A 233 3.08 -7.45 -5.02
N PHE A 234 3.86 -6.48 -4.56
CA PHE A 234 3.89 -5.14 -5.13
C PHE A 234 5.01 -5.07 -6.16
N LEU A 235 4.64 -4.70 -7.39
CA LEU A 235 5.54 -4.60 -8.52
C LEU A 235 5.65 -3.15 -8.97
N SER A 236 6.88 -2.65 -9.08
CA SER A 236 7.16 -1.38 -9.74
C SER A 236 7.34 -1.60 -11.23
N VAL A 237 6.77 -0.71 -12.04
CA VAL A 237 6.81 -0.76 -13.50
C VAL A 237 7.71 0.35 -14.02
N SER A 238 8.68 0.00 -14.86
CA SER A 238 9.60 0.97 -15.49
C SER A 238 9.57 0.82 -17.00
N TRP A 239 9.49 1.95 -17.71
CA TRP A 239 9.78 2.04 -19.14
C TRP A 239 11.01 2.94 -19.31
N ASP A 240 12.10 2.39 -19.84
CA ASP A 240 13.36 3.11 -20.01
C ASP A 240 14.04 2.72 -21.33
N PRO A 241 13.71 3.44 -22.42
CA PRO A 241 14.35 3.25 -23.72
C PRO A 241 15.78 3.79 -23.77
N GLY A 242 16.23 4.54 -22.75
CA GLY A 242 17.57 5.13 -22.68
C GLY A 242 18.64 4.17 -22.17
N LYS A 243 18.24 3.09 -21.47
CA LYS A 243 19.15 2.04 -20.95
C LYS A 243 20.20 1.62 -21.98
N PRO A 244 19.87 1.19 -23.21
CA PRO A 244 20.87 0.75 -24.18
C PRO A 244 21.90 1.82 -24.49
N VAL A 245 21.49 3.09 -24.63
CA VAL A 245 22.38 4.22 -24.94
C VAL A 245 23.39 4.44 -23.83
N VAL A 246 22.95 4.42 -22.57
CA VAL A 246 23.83 4.57 -21.40
C VAL A 246 24.85 3.42 -21.33
N PHE A 247 24.40 2.19 -21.52
CA PHE A 247 25.30 1.02 -21.53
C PHE A 247 26.29 1.04 -22.70
N THR A 248 25.88 1.50 -23.89
CA THR A 248 26.81 1.74 -25.01
C THR A 248 27.88 2.76 -24.64
N GLY A 249 27.50 3.86 -23.96
CA GLY A 249 28.45 4.83 -23.44
C GLY A 249 29.49 4.21 -22.49
N TYR A 250 29.05 3.40 -21.52
CA TYR A 250 29.96 2.69 -20.61
C TYR A 250 30.90 1.73 -21.32
N ILE A 251 30.41 1.01 -22.35
CA ILE A 251 31.24 0.14 -23.17
C ILE A 251 32.31 0.96 -23.90
N LEU A 252 31.93 2.08 -24.54
CA LEU A 252 32.86 2.94 -25.27
C LEU A 252 33.95 3.51 -24.35
N VAL A 253 33.60 3.96 -23.15
CA VAL A 253 34.56 4.45 -22.15
C VAL A 253 35.52 3.33 -21.72
N THR A 254 35.00 2.13 -21.48
CA THR A 254 35.81 0.96 -21.09
C THR A 254 36.78 0.57 -22.19
N VAL A 255 36.33 0.53 -23.45
CA VAL A 255 37.17 0.25 -24.61
C VAL A 255 38.26 1.31 -24.78
N GLY A 256 37.91 2.60 -24.65
CA GLY A 256 38.88 3.69 -24.69
C GLY A 256 39.96 3.55 -23.62
N PHE A 257 39.56 3.21 -22.39
CA PHE A 257 40.50 2.98 -21.29
C PHE A 257 41.46 1.81 -21.56
N VAL A 258 40.92 0.67 -22.03
CA VAL A 258 41.73 -0.49 -22.42
C VAL A 258 42.70 -0.14 -23.56
N ALA A 259 42.26 0.63 -24.55
CA ALA A 259 43.11 1.08 -25.66
C ALA A 259 44.27 1.97 -25.18
N VAL A 260 44.02 2.88 -24.24
CA VAL A 260 45.08 3.72 -23.64
C VAL A 260 46.11 2.88 -22.87
N ILE A 261 45.67 1.89 -22.10
CA ILE A 261 46.60 0.98 -21.41
C ILE A 261 47.40 0.15 -22.40
N ALA A 262 46.75 -0.42 -23.42
CA ALA A 262 47.40 -1.25 -24.43
C ALA A 262 48.47 -0.47 -25.21
N THR A 263 48.15 0.74 -25.67
CA THR A 263 49.09 1.62 -26.38
C THR A 263 50.28 2.01 -25.51
N ARG A 264 50.06 2.33 -24.22
CA ARG A 264 51.16 2.60 -23.27
C ARG A 264 52.04 1.37 -23.04
N ALA A 265 51.46 0.18 -22.90
CA ALA A 265 52.21 -1.06 -22.70
C ALA A 265 53.10 -1.40 -23.91
N VAL A 266 52.55 -1.27 -25.13
CA VAL A 266 53.32 -1.46 -26.38
C VAL A 266 54.46 -0.44 -26.48
N ASN A 267 54.20 0.84 -26.20
CA ASN A 267 55.22 1.88 -26.26
C ASN A 267 56.32 1.69 -25.21
N ARG A 268 55.98 1.20 -24.01
CA ARG A 268 56.96 0.88 -22.96
C ARG A 268 57.86 -0.29 -23.38
N ARG A 269 57.30 -1.35 -23.99
CA ARG A 269 58.10 -2.47 -24.52
C ARG A 269 59.07 -2.02 -25.61
N LYS A 270 58.61 -1.17 -26.54
CA LYS A 270 59.46 -0.60 -27.59
C LYS A 270 60.64 0.23 -27.04
N ARG A 271 60.43 0.97 -25.94
CA ARG A 271 61.49 1.75 -25.28
C ARG A 271 62.52 0.91 -24.51
N VAL A 272 62.19 -0.31 -24.09
CA VAL A 272 63.13 -1.21 -23.38
C VAL A 272 63.93 -2.06 -24.37
N ALA A 273 63.43 -2.25 -25.59
CA ALA A 273 64.09 -2.99 -26.66
C ALA A 273 65.02 -2.14 -27.55
N ALA A 274 65.06 -0.82 -27.34
CA ALA A 274 65.92 0.15 -28.02
C ALA A 274 66.96 0.69 -27.03
#